data_AF-A0A9P6BY76-F1
#
_entry.id   AF-A0A9P6BY76-F1
#
_cell.length_a   1.000
_cell.length_b   1.000
_cell.length_c   1.000
_cell.angle_alpha   90.00
_cell.angle_beta   90.00
_cell.angle_gamma   90.00
#
_symmetry.space_group_name_H-M   'P 1'
#
loop_
_entity.id
_entity.type
_entity.pdbx_description
1 polymer ?
#
loop_
_entity_poly.entity_id
_entity_poly.type
_entity_poly.pdbx_seq_one_letter_code
_entity_poly.pdbx_strand_id
1 'polypeptide(L)'
;MQVIKPMTLNNTNAVNPISHDAVGVRGSGTTTRFKTDSTGPLAFHCRIFWHKFAGLASVQSVDPVDFLKNVQVTPAWEGLYPAWVLSEAADVSYE
;
A
#
# COMPACT_ATOMS: atom_id res chain seq x y z
N MET A 1 11.49 2.44 1.30
CA MET A 1 11.37 3.50 0.28
C MET A 1 12.31 4.65 0.64
N GLN A 2 13.16 5.08 -0.28
CA GLN A 2 14.09 6.19 -0.09
C GLN A 2 13.40 7.54 -0.28
N VAL A 3 13.70 8.52 0.57
CA VAL A 3 13.23 9.91 0.45
C VAL A 3 14.31 10.74 -0.25
N ILE A 4 14.14 10.95 -1.56
CA ILE A 4 15.08 11.71 -2.41
C ILE A 4 14.93 13.21 -2.17
N LYS A 5 13.70 13.68 -1.95
CA LYS A 5 13.39 15.07 -1.62
C LYS A 5 12.31 15.09 -0.53
N PRO A 6 12.53 15.73 0.63
CA PRO A 6 11.50 15.87 1.65
C PRO A 6 10.60 17.10 1.40
N MET A 7 9.41 17.11 2.01
CA MET A 7 8.40 18.19 1.88
C MET A 7 8.83 19.58 2.37
N THR A 8 9.94 19.67 3.11
CA THR A 8 10.43 20.91 3.74
C THR A 8 11.58 21.56 2.98
N LEU A 9 12.16 20.89 1.99
CA LEU A 9 13.36 21.35 1.28
C LEU A 9 13.20 21.26 -0.24
N ASN A 10 14.00 22.04 -0.97
CA ASN A 10 14.01 22.03 -2.43
C ASN A 10 15.14 21.20 -3.04
N ASN A 11 16.19 20.88 -2.27
CA ASN A 11 17.31 20.06 -2.73
C ASN A 11 16.97 18.56 -2.71
N THR A 12 17.63 17.82 -3.59
CA THR A 12 17.54 16.36 -3.69
C THR A 12 18.80 15.70 -3.11
N ASN A 13 18.65 14.56 -2.42
CA ASN A 13 19.74 13.68 -2.04
C ASN A 13 19.60 12.32 -2.73
N ALA A 14 20.43 12.07 -3.75
CA ALA A 14 20.48 10.80 -4.47
C ALA A 14 21.68 9.91 -4.06
N VAL A 15 22.56 10.40 -3.18
CA VAL A 15 23.80 9.70 -2.77
C VAL A 15 23.53 8.81 -1.56
N ASN A 16 22.88 9.36 -0.52
CA ASN A 16 22.59 8.66 0.74
C ASN A 16 21.24 9.09 1.35
N PRO A 17 20.12 8.94 0.62
CA PRO A 17 18.81 9.28 1.15
C PRO A 17 18.42 8.40 2.33
N ILE A 18 17.72 8.97 3.31
CA ILE A 18 17.07 8.20 4.36
C ILE A 18 15.99 7.29 3.76
N SER A 19 15.80 6.11 4.36
CA SER A 19 14.73 5.18 4.01
C SER A 19 13.64 5.16 5.08
N HIS A 20 12.39 5.34 4.65
CA HIS A 20 11.19 5.25 5.48
C HIS A 20 10.04 4.62 4.68
N ASP A 21 8.99 4.17 5.37
CA ASP A 21 7.76 3.61 4.81
C ASP A 21 6.62 4.63 4.73
N ALA A 22 6.64 5.64 5.60
CA ALA A 22 5.73 6.77 5.61
C ALA A 22 6.50 8.09 5.54
N VAL A 23 6.01 9.03 4.73
CA VAL A 23 6.63 10.34 4.56
C VAL A 23 5.55 11.42 4.42
N GLY A 24 5.83 12.61 4.95
CA GLY A 24 4.95 13.75 4.79
C GLY A 24 4.92 14.23 3.34
N VAL A 25 3.74 14.62 2.88
CA VAL A 25 3.52 15.23 1.56
C VAL A 25 2.86 16.59 1.78
N ARG A 26 3.62 17.67 1.58
CA ARG A 26 3.18 19.07 1.66
C ARG A 26 4.26 19.97 1.04
N GLY A 27 4.07 21.29 1.09
CA GLY A 27 5.14 22.27 0.90
C GLY A 27 5.78 22.18 -0.48
N SER A 28 7.10 21.94 -0.51
CA SER A 28 7.89 21.81 -1.75
C SER A 28 7.66 20.50 -2.52
N GLY A 29 6.81 19.62 -1.99
CA GLY A 29 6.59 18.28 -2.50
C GLY A 29 7.68 17.29 -2.06
N THR A 30 7.30 16.02 -2.03
CA THR A 30 8.20 14.92 -1.65
C THR A 30 8.46 14.05 -2.88
N THR A 31 9.71 13.66 -3.08
CA THR A 31 10.10 12.68 -4.11
C THR A 31 10.66 11.46 -3.42
N THR A 32 10.09 10.30 -3.71
CA THR A 32 10.56 9.02 -3.19
C THR A 32 11.09 8.12 -4.31
N ARG A 33 11.91 7.15 -3.93
CA ARG A 33 12.45 6.11 -4.82
C ARG A 33 12.39 4.78 -4.09
N PHE A 34 12.00 3.72 -4.79
CA PHE A 34 12.04 2.36 -4.25
C PHE A 34 12.36 1.38 -5.37
N LYS A 35 12.82 0.19 -5.00
CA LYS A 35 12.98 -0.93 -5.93
C LYS A 35 11.71 -1.76 -5.87
N THR A 36 11.36 -2.35 -7.00
CA THR A 36 10.23 -3.29 -7.15
C THR A 36 10.74 -4.72 -7.04
N ASP A 37 11.38 -5.03 -5.91
CA ASP A 37 12.00 -6.33 -5.62
C ASP A 37 11.07 -7.29 -4.86
N SER A 38 9.92 -6.79 -4.39
CA SER A 38 8.80 -7.59 -3.91
C SER A 38 7.68 -7.59 -4.95
N THR A 39 7.30 -8.78 -5.43
CA THR A 39 6.18 -8.95 -6.36
C THR A 39 4.84 -8.93 -5.60
N GLY A 40 3.78 -8.51 -6.27
CA GLY A 40 2.42 -8.44 -5.74
C GLY A 40 1.83 -7.03 -5.63
N PRO A 41 0.60 -6.93 -5.11
CA PRO A 41 -0.08 -5.66 -4.92
C PRO A 41 0.49 -4.92 -3.71
N LEU A 42 1.00 -3.70 -3.94
CA LEU A 42 1.45 -2.80 -2.87
C LEU A 42 0.46 -1.65 -2.72
N ALA A 43 0.00 -1.39 -1.50
CA ALA A 43 -0.89 -0.27 -1.23
C ALA A 43 -0.10 1.03 -1.00
N PHE A 44 -0.45 2.08 -1.74
CA PHE A 44 0.12 3.42 -1.58
C PHE A 44 -1.00 4.43 -1.35
N HIS A 45 -1.09 4.92 -0.11
CA HIS A 45 -2.22 5.74 0.33
C HIS A 45 -1.83 6.75 1.41
N CYS A 46 -2.72 7.71 1.67
CA CYS A 46 -2.58 8.57 2.84
C CYS A 46 -2.84 7.77 4.12
N ARG A 47 -1.93 7.85 5.10
CA ARG A 47 -2.07 7.12 6.38
C ARG A 47 -3.05 7.76 7.36
N ILE A 48 -3.63 8.90 7.00
CA ILE A 48 -4.79 9.46 7.71
C ILE A 48 -6.00 8.62 7.31
N PHE A 49 -6.54 7.87 8.29
CA PHE A 49 -7.62 6.89 8.07
C PHE A 49 -8.77 7.45 7.22
N TRP A 50 -9.32 8.60 7.61
CA TRP A 50 -10.45 9.22 6.92
C TRP A 50 -10.14 9.61 5.47
N HIS A 51 -8.90 9.98 5.14
CA HIS A 51 -8.52 10.27 3.76
C HIS A 51 -8.44 9.01 2.90
N LYS A 52 -7.95 7.89 3.45
CA LYS A 52 -7.95 6.60 2.76
C LYS A 52 -9.38 6.16 2.44
N PHE A 53 -10.30 6.27 3.41
CA PHE A 53 -11.72 5.91 3.22
C PHE A 53 -12.42 6.82 2.21
N ALA A 54 -12.03 8.09 2.14
CA ALA A 54 -12.49 9.01 1.09
C ALA A 54 -11.87 8.75 -0.30
N GLY A 55 -11.02 7.73 -0.45
CA GLY A 55 -10.46 7.31 -1.73
C GLY A 55 -9.05 7.82 -2.05
N LEU A 56 -8.33 8.45 -1.10
CA LEU A 56 -6.96 8.89 -1.31
C LEU A 56 -5.95 7.73 -1.19
N ALA A 57 -6.07 6.79 -2.14
CA ALA A 57 -5.32 5.56 -2.19
C ALA A 57 -5.08 5.11 -3.65
N SER A 58 -4.06 4.31 -3.84
CA SER A 58 -3.74 3.63 -5.09
C SER A 58 -3.12 2.27 -4.78
N VAL A 59 -3.10 1.38 -5.78
CA VAL A 59 -2.45 0.08 -5.69
C VAL A 59 -1.43 -0.03 -6.81
N GLN A 60 -0.24 -0.49 -6.49
CA GLN A 60 0.83 -0.76 -7.44
C GLN A 60 0.87 -2.26 -7.68
N SER A 61 0.56 -2.66 -8.91
CA SER A 61 0.67 -4.06 -9.34
C SER A 61 2.11 -4.35 -9.76
N VAL A 62 2.93 -4.87 -8.85
CA VAL A 62 4.34 -5.18 -9.11
C VAL A 62 4.49 -6.61 -9.61
N ASP A 63 4.98 -6.78 -10.85
CA ASP A 63 5.20 -8.07 -11.50
C ASP A 63 4.10 -9.12 -11.22
N PRO A 64 2.88 -8.91 -11.77
CA PRO A 64 1.76 -9.80 -11.52
C PRO A 64 1.98 -11.22 -12.06
N VAL A 65 2.82 -11.38 -13.10
CA VAL A 65 3.09 -12.70 -13.70
C VAL A 65 3.93 -13.54 -12.76
N ASP A 66 4.98 -12.98 -12.17
CA ASP A 66 5.82 -13.68 -11.20
C ASP A 66 5.10 -13.89 -9.87
N PHE A 67 4.32 -12.89 -9.42
CA PHE A 67 3.48 -12.99 -8.22
C PHE A 67 2.55 -14.21 -8.27
N LEU A 68 1.83 -14.40 -9.38
CA LEU A 68 0.89 -15.51 -9.55
C LEU A 68 1.58 -16.89 -9.60
N LYS A 69 2.85 -16.95 -9.99
CA LYS A 69 3.62 -18.20 -10.01
C LYS A 69 4.15 -18.57 -8.63
N ASN A 70 4.55 -17.57 -7.85
CA ASN A 70 5.33 -17.78 -6.63
C ASN A 70 4.51 -17.71 -5.35
N VAL A 71 3.35 -17.04 -5.35
CA VAL A 71 2.51 -16.95 -4.16
C VAL A 71 1.62 -18.18 -4.03
N GLN A 72 1.85 -18.94 -2.95
CA GLN A 72 1.04 -20.08 -2.57
C GLN A 72 0.00 -19.63 -1.53
N VAL A 73 -1.26 -19.64 -1.93
CA VAL A 73 -2.38 -19.27 -1.04
C VAL A 73 -2.72 -20.48 -0.17
N THR A 74 -2.83 -20.28 1.14
CA THR A 74 -3.20 -21.38 2.05
C THR A 74 -4.71 -21.62 2.03
N PRO A 75 -5.19 -22.84 2.31
CA PRO A 75 -6.64 -23.09 2.44
C PRO A 75 -7.32 -22.19 3.48
N ALA A 76 -6.61 -21.83 4.56
CA ALA A 76 -7.10 -20.89 5.57
C ALA A 76 -7.33 -19.49 5.00
N TRP A 77 -6.45 -19.01 4.10
CA TRP A 77 -6.62 -17.72 3.43
C TRP A 77 -7.80 -17.75 2.45
N GLU A 78 -7.93 -18.81 1.64
CA GLU A 78 -9.07 -18.97 0.71
C GLU A 78 -10.41 -19.00 1.46
N GLY A 79 -10.42 -19.52 2.69
CA GLY A 79 -11.60 -19.55 3.56
C GLY A 79 -12.05 -18.20 4.11
N LEU A 80 -11.21 -17.15 4.06
CA LEU A 80 -11.56 -15.83 4.63
C LEU A 80 -12.74 -15.17 3.92
N TYR A 81 -12.77 -15.21 2.58
CA TYR A 81 -13.82 -14.55 1.81
C TYR A 81 -15.20 -15.22 2.03
N PRO A 82 -15.35 -16.54 1.91
CA PRO A 82 -16.63 -17.21 2.23
C PRO A 82 -17.07 -16.98 3.67
N ALA A 83 -16.16 -17.02 4.64
CA ALA A 83 -16.49 -16.78 6.04
C ALA A 83 -17.03 -15.37 6.28
N TRP A 84 -16.41 -14.35 5.66
CA TRP A 84 -16.89 -12.98 5.72
C TRP A 84 -18.26 -12.79 5.05
N VAL A 85 -18.47 -13.39 3.88
CA VAL A 85 -19.78 -13.32 3.21
C VAL A 85 -20.90 -13.95 4.06
N LEU A 86 -20.60 -15.05 4.76
CA LEU A 86 -21.55 -15.70 5.66
C LEU A 86 -21.80 -14.89 6.93
N SER A 87 -20.79 -14.22 7.51
CA SER A 87 -20.99 -13.33 8.65
C SER A 87 -21.87 -12.15 8.28
N GLU A 88 -21.61 -11.52 7.13
CA GLU A 88 -22.42 -10.39 6.69
C GLU A 88 -23.87 -10.81 6.47
N ALA A 89 -24.12 -11.97 5.83
CA ALA A 89 -25.47 -12.51 5.64
C ALA A 89 -26.21 -12.80 6.96
N ALA A 90 -25.48 -13.17 8.02
CA ALA A 90 -26.04 -13.37 9.35
C ALA A 90 -26.29 -12.03 10.08
N ASP A 91 -25.44 -11.03 9.87
CA ASP A 91 -25.53 -9.71 10.50
C ASP A 91 -26.60 -8.80 9.85
N VAL A 92 -27.04 -9.05 8.60
CA VAL A 92 -28.21 -8.36 7.99
C VAL A 92 -29.55 -8.77 8.64
N SER A 93 -29.55 -9.59 9.69
CA SER A 93 -30.76 -9.94 10.44
C SER A 93 -31.09 -8.95 11.58
N TYR A 94 -30.29 -7.88 11.75
CA TYR A 94 -30.44 -6.88 12.82
C TYR A 94 -30.79 -5.45 12.36
N GLU A 95 -31.28 -5.28 11.13
CA GLU A 95 -32.10 -4.13 10.70
C GLU A 95 -33.46 -4.62 10.16
#